data_AF-A0ABD1QYS3-F1
#
_entry.id   AF-A0ABD1QYS3-F1
#
_cell.length_a   1.000
_cell.length_b   1.000
_cell.length_c   1.000
_cell.angle_alpha   90.00
_cell.angle_beta   90.00
_cell.angle_gamma   90.00
#
_symmetry.space_group_name_H-M   'P 1'
#
loop_
_entity.id
_entity.type
_entity.pdbx_description
1 polymer ?
#
loop_
_entity_poly.entity_id
_entity_poly.type
_entity_poly.pdbx_seq_one_letter_code
_entity_poly.pdbx_strand_id
1 'polypeptide(L)'
;MNFFGYFMIWLAVTGRTAKPHVWQMCLYICIGANSQTFSNTGALITCVKNFPESRGIVIGLLKGFVGLSGAIITQLYRAFYGDDSKSLILFIGWLPAAVSCIFLRTVRLMKAVRQETELKIFYKILYVSLSLASFLMILIILQNRLHFPRAAYVGSASFVMILFFSQLAVIIEEEFNVWKSKRQELNNPIQLKIVSELPNPPPVEDTEIEPRPTRGDQEKHEKPPVSWWSNPFKPPERGEDYNILQAIFSIDMIILFTVTTFGVGGTLTAIDNLGQIGKSLGYPSKSITTFVSLISIWNYLGKVASGFASEIFLEKYKFPRPLMLSLVLLLSCTGHLLIAFGVPNSLYLSSVIIGFCFGAQWPLIFAIISELFGLKYYSTLYTLGGGASPLGAYILNVRITGYLYDKEAKKQMAVEGTR
;
A
#
# COMPACT_ATOMS: atom_id res chain seq x y z
N MET A 1 3.02 17.62 -12.16
CA MET A 1 1.69 17.71 -11.51
C MET A 1 1.79 17.96 -10.02
N ASN A 2 2.49 17.11 -9.23
CA ASN A 2 2.65 17.30 -7.78
C ASN A 2 3.13 18.70 -7.39
N PHE A 3 4.28 19.11 -7.93
CA PHE A 3 4.89 20.40 -7.65
C PHE A 3 3.92 21.54 -7.97
N PHE A 4 3.34 21.57 -9.17
CA PHE A 4 2.40 22.62 -9.57
C PHE A 4 1.20 22.74 -8.62
N GLY A 5 0.51 21.64 -8.29
CA GLY A 5 -0.66 21.68 -7.41
C GLY A 5 -0.33 22.24 -6.02
N TYR A 6 0.67 21.68 -5.34
CA TYR A 6 1.06 22.12 -4.01
C TYR A 6 1.75 23.50 -4.01
N PHE A 7 2.49 23.86 -5.06
CA PHE A 7 3.12 25.17 -5.19
C PHE A 7 2.08 26.28 -5.35
N MET A 8 1.01 26.06 -6.13
CA MET A 8 -0.09 27.02 -6.24
C MET A 8 -0.82 27.19 -4.90
N ILE A 9 -1.04 26.11 -4.15
CA ILE A 9 -1.59 26.18 -2.79
C ILE A 9 -0.65 26.99 -1.88
N TRP A 10 0.65 26.74 -1.95
CA TRP A 10 1.64 27.47 -1.16
C TRP A 10 1.66 28.97 -1.50
N LEU A 11 1.59 29.34 -2.79
CA LEU A 11 1.50 30.74 -3.23
C LEU A 11 0.24 31.44 -2.72
N ALA A 12 -0.89 30.72 -2.67
CA ALA A 12 -2.15 31.24 -2.15
C ALA A 12 -2.07 31.44 -0.61
N VAL A 13 -1.55 30.44 0.12
CA VAL A 13 -1.43 30.49 1.59
C VAL A 13 -0.38 31.50 2.07
N THR A 14 0.66 31.75 1.27
CA THR A 14 1.69 32.77 1.56
C THR A 14 1.30 34.18 1.14
N GLY A 15 0.15 34.38 0.50
CA GLY A 15 -0.33 35.68 0.05
C GLY A 15 0.44 36.26 -1.14
N ARG A 16 1.20 35.43 -1.88
CA ARG A 16 1.96 35.85 -3.07
C ARG A 16 1.10 35.91 -4.33
N THR A 17 -0.14 35.43 -4.27
CA THR A 17 -1.13 35.47 -5.36
C THR A 17 -2.45 35.99 -4.82
N ALA A 18 -3.32 36.49 -5.70
CA ALA A 18 -4.68 36.87 -5.34
C ALA A 18 -5.42 35.69 -4.70
N LYS A 19 -6.29 35.97 -3.72
CA LYS A 19 -7.03 34.92 -3.00
C LYS A 19 -7.84 34.08 -4.00
N PRO A 20 -7.49 32.80 -4.18
CA PRO A 20 -8.19 31.97 -5.16
C PRO A 20 -9.63 31.70 -4.71
N HIS A 21 -10.53 31.58 -5.67
CA HIS A 21 -11.87 31.07 -5.39
C HIS A 21 -11.81 29.62 -4.93
N VAL A 22 -12.83 29.15 -4.21
CA VAL A 22 -12.88 27.78 -3.66
C VAL A 22 -12.65 26.73 -4.75
N TRP A 23 -13.25 26.89 -5.93
CA TRP A 23 -13.06 25.95 -7.03
C TRP A 23 -11.61 25.87 -7.53
N GLN A 24 -10.86 26.98 -7.50
CA GLN A 24 -9.45 27.01 -7.90
C GLN A 24 -8.60 26.26 -6.88
N MET A 25 -8.88 26.43 -5.58
CA MET A 25 -8.23 25.63 -4.53
C MET A 25 -8.55 24.15 -4.68
N CYS A 26 -9.81 23.78 -4.94
CA CYS A 26 -10.20 22.40 -5.22
C CYS A 26 -9.44 21.84 -6.42
N LEU A 27 -9.27 22.63 -7.49
CA LEU A 27 -8.52 22.23 -8.67
C LEU A 27 -7.02 22.03 -8.36
N TYR A 28 -6.39 22.94 -7.60
CA TYR A 28 -4.99 22.79 -7.19
C TYR A 28 -4.77 21.55 -6.32
N ILE A 29 -5.68 21.31 -5.36
CA ILE A 29 -5.67 20.10 -4.52
C ILE A 29 -5.89 18.86 -5.38
N CYS A 30 -6.83 18.89 -6.32
CA CYS A 30 -7.09 17.79 -7.24
C CYS A 30 -5.84 17.43 -8.05
N ILE A 31 -5.16 18.42 -8.64
CA ILE A 31 -3.92 18.19 -9.41
C ILE A 31 -2.80 17.66 -8.51
N GLY A 32 -2.61 18.25 -7.32
CA GLY A 32 -1.58 17.85 -6.36
C GLY A 32 -1.80 16.43 -5.84
N ALA A 33 -2.99 16.14 -5.33
CA ALA A 33 -3.34 14.85 -4.73
C ALA A 33 -3.34 13.70 -5.74
N ASN A 34 -3.92 13.89 -6.93
CA ASN A 34 -3.98 12.82 -7.93
C ASN A 34 -2.61 12.43 -8.50
N SER A 35 -1.63 13.35 -8.46
CA SER A 35 -0.28 13.07 -8.93
C SER A 35 0.40 11.91 -8.18
N GLN A 36 0.11 11.76 -6.88
CA GLN A 36 0.65 10.69 -6.05
C GLN A 36 0.10 9.32 -6.47
N THR A 37 -1.16 9.28 -6.91
CA THR A 37 -1.79 8.05 -7.41
C THR A 37 -1.01 7.50 -8.59
N PHE A 38 -0.61 8.34 -9.56
CA PHE A 38 0.14 7.87 -10.74
C PHE A 38 1.48 7.20 -10.38
N SER A 39 2.30 7.84 -9.54
CA SER A 39 3.60 7.26 -9.14
C SER A 39 3.41 5.94 -8.37
N ASN A 40 2.43 5.90 -7.47
CA ASN A 40 2.07 4.71 -6.70
C ASN A 40 1.53 3.58 -7.60
N THR A 41 0.76 3.91 -8.63
CA THR A 41 0.26 2.97 -9.65
C THR A 41 1.39 2.36 -10.46
N GLY A 42 2.30 3.20 -10.98
CA GLY A 42 3.46 2.74 -11.74
C GLY A 42 4.35 1.79 -10.95
N ALA A 43 4.63 2.12 -9.68
CA ALA A 43 5.42 1.27 -8.80
C ALA A 43 4.72 -0.06 -8.49
N LEU A 44 3.44 -0.01 -8.08
CA LEU A 44 2.69 -1.20 -7.66
C LEU A 44 2.54 -2.23 -8.79
N ILE A 45 2.16 -1.80 -9.99
CA ILE A 45 1.94 -2.72 -11.11
C ILE A 45 3.25 -3.38 -11.52
N THR A 46 4.32 -2.59 -11.58
CA THR A 46 5.64 -3.11 -11.94
C THR A 46 6.10 -4.17 -10.94
N CYS A 47 5.92 -3.90 -9.65
CA CYS A 47 6.18 -4.85 -8.58
C CYS A 47 5.36 -6.14 -8.69
N VAL A 48 4.04 -6.04 -8.88
CA VAL A 48 3.14 -7.22 -8.98
C VAL A 48 3.42 -8.05 -10.22
N LYS A 49 3.77 -7.42 -11.34
CA LYS A 49 4.13 -8.14 -12.59
C LYS A 49 5.52 -8.78 -12.52
N ASN A 50 6.47 -8.15 -11.85
CA ASN A 50 7.81 -8.71 -11.67
C ASN A 50 7.82 -9.89 -10.68
N PHE A 51 6.95 -9.89 -9.67
CA PHE A 51 6.87 -10.91 -8.62
C PHE A 51 5.47 -11.54 -8.51
N PRO A 52 5.03 -12.36 -9.49
CA PRO A 52 3.68 -12.89 -9.55
C PRO A 52 3.34 -13.93 -8.46
N GLU A 53 4.34 -14.63 -7.92
CA GLU A 53 4.15 -15.64 -6.85
C GLU A 53 4.14 -15.02 -5.44
N SER A 54 4.81 -13.88 -5.24
CA SER A 54 4.93 -13.21 -3.92
C SER A 54 4.17 -11.89 -3.86
N ARG A 55 3.02 -11.80 -4.55
CA ARG A 55 2.24 -10.56 -4.70
C ARG A 55 1.89 -9.92 -3.37
N GLY A 56 1.41 -10.70 -2.40
CA GLY A 56 1.02 -10.21 -1.08
C GLY A 56 2.19 -9.58 -0.33
N ILE A 57 3.35 -10.24 -0.33
CA ILE A 57 4.57 -9.75 0.32
C ILE A 57 5.01 -8.41 -0.29
N VAL A 58 5.09 -8.34 -1.61
CA VAL A 58 5.57 -7.13 -2.30
C VAL A 58 4.58 -5.98 -2.15
N ILE A 59 3.28 -6.23 -2.27
CA ILE A 59 2.24 -5.23 -2.01
C ILE A 59 2.31 -4.76 -0.55
N GLY A 60 2.48 -5.68 0.40
CA GLY A 60 2.59 -5.40 1.83
C GLY A 60 3.78 -4.51 2.17
N LEU A 61 4.97 -4.82 1.66
CA LEU A 61 6.17 -3.98 1.85
C LEU A 61 6.01 -2.61 1.19
N LEU A 62 5.62 -2.57 -0.08
CA LEU A 62 5.49 -1.32 -0.84
C LEU A 62 4.46 -0.39 -0.19
N LYS A 63 3.27 -0.92 0.12
CA LYS A 63 2.22 -0.13 0.80
C LYS A 63 2.59 0.16 2.24
N GLY A 64 3.36 -0.70 2.90
CA GLY A 64 3.93 -0.49 4.22
C GLY A 64 4.68 0.85 4.28
N PHE A 65 5.57 1.13 3.32
CA PHE A 65 6.26 2.42 3.26
C PHE A 65 5.33 3.62 3.06
N VAL A 66 4.19 3.43 2.38
CA VAL A 66 3.15 4.46 2.32
C VAL A 66 2.54 4.71 3.72
N GLY A 67 2.50 3.70 4.59
CA GLY A 67 2.10 3.87 6.00
C GLY A 67 3.15 4.60 6.84
N LEU A 68 4.44 4.30 6.65
CA LEU A 68 5.54 4.98 7.38
C LEU A 68 5.84 6.39 6.87
N SER A 69 5.50 6.71 5.63
CA SER A 69 5.90 7.96 4.97
C SER A 69 5.45 9.21 5.75
N GLY A 70 4.26 9.19 6.36
CA GLY A 70 3.78 10.31 7.18
C GLY A 70 4.70 10.61 8.37
N ALA A 71 5.15 9.56 9.08
CA ALA A 71 6.09 9.71 10.18
C ALA A 71 7.47 10.18 9.71
N ILE A 72 7.99 9.60 8.61
CA ILE A 72 9.29 9.98 8.03
C ILE A 72 9.28 11.45 7.58
N ILE A 73 8.25 11.85 6.81
CA ILE A 73 8.08 13.23 6.33
C ILE A 73 7.96 14.20 7.50
N THR A 74 7.26 13.82 8.57
CA THR A 74 7.14 14.67 9.78
C THR A 74 8.50 14.89 10.45
N GLN A 75 9.35 13.85 10.55
CA GLN A 75 10.69 13.99 11.11
C GLN A 75 11.59 14.87 10.24
N LEU A 76 11.57 14.68 8.93
CA LEU A 76 12.33 15.52 7.99
C LEU A 76 11.87 16.98 8.02
N TYR A 77 10.56 17.20 8.08
CA TYR A 77 10.00 18.54 8.16
C TYR A 77 10.47 19.27 9.42
N ARG A 78 10.38 18.63 10.60
CA ARG A 78 10.85 19.23 11.86
C ARG A 78 12.35 19.52 11.84
N ALA A 79 13.15 18.67 11.18
CA ALA A 79 14.58 18.89 11.05
C ALA A 79 14.93 20.08 10.13
N PHE A 80 14.30 20.16 8.94
CA PHE A 80 14.59 21.20 7.95
C PHE A 80 13.96 22.56 8.29
N TYR A 81 12.65 22.56 8.58
CA TYR A 81 11.83 23.76 8.65
C TYR A 81 11.38 24.13 10.07
N GLY A 82 11.59 23.27 11.07
CA GLY A 82 11.13 23.51 12.43
C GLY A 82 9.61 23.53 12.51
N ASP A 83 9.03 24.63 13.02
CA ASP A 83 7.59 24.77 13.26
C ASP A 83 6.84 25.62 12.21
N ASP A 84 7.48 26.00 11.09
CA ASP A 84 6.81 26.79 10.04
C ASP A 84 5.86 25.96 9.17
N SER A 85 4.59 25.98 9.55
CA SER A 85 3.51 25.23 8.89
C SER A 85 3.34 25.58 7.41
N LYS A 86 3.74 26.78 6.97
CA LYS A 86 3.64 27.18 5.55
C LYS A 86 4.68 26.46 4.71
N SER A 87 5.87 26.24 5.25
CA SER A 87 6.95 25.53 4.58
C SER A 87 6.67 24.03 4.41
N LEU A 88 5.79 23.44 5.22
CA LEU A 88 5.33 22.05 5.05
C LEU A 88 4.67 21.82 3.69
N ILE A 89 3.84 22.76 3.22
CA ILE A 89 3.14 22.66 1.95
C ILE A 89 4.14 22.63 0.79
N LEU A 90 5.15 23.51 0.86
CA LEU A 90 6.22 23.56 -0.12
C LEU A 90 7.03 22.26 -0.12
N PHE A 91 7.36 21.74 1.08
CA PHE A 91 8.08 20.49 1.26
C PHE A 91 7.38 19.29 0.61
N ILE A 92 6.07 19.16 0.80
CA ILE A 92 5.23 18.13 0.17
C ILE A 92 5.12 18.35 -1.36
N GLY A 93 5.25 19.59 -1.84
CA GLY A 93 5.23 19.91 -3.26
C GLY A 93 6.49 19.47 -4.01
N TRP A 94 7.68 19.80 -3.50
CA TRP A 94 8.92 19.55 -4.22
C TRP A 94 9.53 18.16 -3.95
N LEU A 95 9.50 17.66 -2.70
CA LEU A 95 10.25 16.44 -2.33
C LEU A 95 9.74 15.19 -3.10
N PRO A 96 8.43 14.88 -3.13
CA PRO A 96 7.95 13.73 -3.89
C PRO A 96 8.19 13.86 -5.40
N ALA A 97 8.18 15.09 -5.92
CA ALA A 97 8.48 15.34 -7.34
C ALA A 97 9.95 15.06 -7.64
N ALA A 98 10.87 15.53 -6.79
CA ALA A 98 12.30 15.28 -6.93
C ALA A 98 12.62 13.77 -6.84
N VAL A 99 12.06 13.07 -5.85
CA VAL A 99 12.21 11.62 -5.70
C VAL A 99 11.69 10.88 -6.93
N SER A 100 10.50 11.25 -7.44
CA SER A 100 9.94 10.61 -8.64
C SER A 100 10.85 10.80 -9.86
N CYS A 101 11.45 11.98 -10.05
CA CYS A 101 12.39 12.25 -11.14
C CYS A 101 13.68 11.40 -11.05
N ILE A 102 14.25 11.26 -9.85
CA ILE A 102 15.49 10.49 -9.62
C ILE A 102 15.27 9.01 -9.92
N PHE A 103 14.16 8.42 -9.45
CA PHE A 103 13.91 6.99 -9.53
C PHE A 103 13.14 6.54 -10.78
N LEU A 104 12.78 7.47 -11.68
CA LEU A 104 12.00 7.18 -12.88
C LEU A 104 12.65 6.10 -13.77
N ARG A 105 13.99 6.09 -13.86
CA ARG A 105 14.73 5.12 -14.68
C ARG A 105 14.79 3.72 -14.07
N THR A 106 14.62 3.61 -12.75
CA THR A 106 14.79 2.37 -11.98
C THR A 106 13.56 1.46 -12.05
N VAL A 107 12.37 2.03 -12.19
CA VAL A 107 11.11 1.26 -12.27
C VAL A 107 10.96 0.68 -13.69
N ARG A 108 11.25 -0.61 -13.85
CA ARG A 108 11.15 -1.32 -15.13
C ARG A 108 10.45 -2.65 -14.98
N LEU A 109 9.63 -2.98 -15.98
CA LEU A 109 9.09 -4.32 -16.13
C LEU A 109 10.22 -5.25 -16.56
N MET A 110 10.47 -6.26 -15.76
CA MET A 110 11.44 -7.31 -16.04
C MET A 110 10.69 -8.60 -16.30
N LYS A 111 11.25 -9.50 -17.11
CA LYS A 111 10.70 -10.85 -17.21
C LYS A 111 10.79 -11.49 -15.82
N ALA A 112 9.69 -12.04 -15.34
CA ALA A 112 9.66 -12.76 -14.07
C ALA A 112 10.58 -13.98 -14.20
N VAL A 113 11.76 -13.91 -13.62
CA VAL A 113 12.70 -15.02 -13.51
C VAL A 113 12.74 -15.38 -12.04
N ARG A 114 12.29 -16.58 -11.71
CA ARG A 114 12.27 -17.08 -10.34
C ARG A 114 13.69 -17.18 -9.82
N GLN A 115 13.96 -16.51 -8.72
CA GLN A 115 15.22 -16.60 -7.99
C GLN A 115 14.94 -17.21 -6.60
N GLU A 116 15.60 -18.32 -6.28
CA GLU A 116 15.35 -19.09 -5.05
C GLU A 116 15.57 -18.26 -3.76
N THR A 117 16.39 -17.21 -3.84
CA THR A 117 16.73 -16.33 -2.73
C THR A 117 15.72 -15.19 -2.49
N GLU A 118 14.69 -15.03 -3.33
CA GLU A 118 13.74 -13.89 -3.28
C GLU A 118 13.10 -13.68 -1.90
N LEU A 119 12.54 -14.75 -1.32
CA LEU A 119 11.89 -14.67 0.00
C LEU A 119 12.86 -14.23 1.10
N LYS A 120 14.09 -14.73 1.06
CA LYS A 120 15.14 -14.36 2.03
C LYS A 120 15.46 -12.87 1.96
N ILE A 121 15.48 -12.28 0.77
CA ILE A 121 15.69 -10.85 0.55
C ILE A 121 14.51 -10.05 1.09
N PHE A 122 13.27 -10.48 0.81
CA PHE A 122 12.08 -9.83 1.37
C PHE A 122 12.06 -9.85 2.91
N TYR A 123 12.51 -10.94 3.54
CA TYR A 123 12.68 -11.00 5.00
C TYR A 123 13.77 -10.04 5.50
N LYS A 124 14.91 -9.91 4.81
CA LYS A 124 15.93 -8.91 5.16
C LYS A 124 15.35 -7.48 5.11
N ILE A 125 14.65 -7.14 4.03
CA ILE A 125 13.97 -5.83 3.87
C ILE A 125 12.92 -5.63 4.98
N LEU A 126 12.16 -6.69 5.31
CA LEU A 126 11.19 -6.68 6.41
C LEU A 126 11.85 -6.36 7.76
N TYR A 127 12.96 -7.02 8.12
CA TYR A 127 13.63 -6.76 9.40
C TYR A 127 14.17 -5.32 9.49
N VAL A 128 14.76 -4.80 8.41
CA VAL A 128 15.25 -3.41 8.37
C VAL A 128 14.08 -2.42 8.49
N SER A 129 12.97 -2.67 7.79
CA SER A 129 11.78 -1.82 7.86
C SER A 129 11.05 -1.87 9.21
N LEU A 130 10.99 -3.03 9.87
CA LEU A 130 10.50 -3.16 11.25
C LEU A 130 11.41 -2.40 12.23
N SER A 131 12.72 -2.42 12.01
CA SER A 131 13.68 -1.65 12.82
C SER A 131 13.44 -0.16 12.68
N LEU A 132 13.24 0.33 11.45
CA LEU A 132 12.86 1.72 11.16
C LEU A 132 11.53 2.11 11.83
N ALA A 133 10.50 1.27 11.73
CA ALA A 133 9.20 1.53 12.35
C ALA A 133 9.28 1.57 13.88
N SER A 134 10.04 0.65 14.49
CA SER A 134 10.27 0.60 15.94
C SER A 134 11.00 1.86 16.41
N PHE A 135 12.02 2.28 15.68
CA PHE A 135 12.73 3.52 15.98
C PHE A 135 11.81 4.75 15.88
N LEU A 136 11.01 4.86 14.81
CA LEU A 136 10.03 5.94 14.66
C LEU A 136 8.99 5.93 15.78
N MET A 137 8.52 4.75 16.22
CA MET A 137 7.61 4.62 17.35
C MET A 137 8.22 5.17 18.65
N ILE A 138 9.45 4.77 18.96
CA ILE A 138 10.19 5.27 20.13
C ILE A 138 10.34 6.79 20.04
N LEU A 139 10.73 7.32 18.87
CA LEU A 139 10.85 8.77 18.66
C LEU A 139 9.53 9.51 18.86
N ILE A 140 8.42 9.01 18.32
CA ILE A 140 7.10 9.65 18.45
C ILE A 140 6.70 9.73 19.94
N ILE A 141 6.90 8.64 20.68
CA ILE A 141 6.60 8.60 22.12
C ILE A 141 7.52 9.56 22.88
N LEU A 142 8.82 9.56 22.58
CA LEU A 142 9.82 10.37 23.27
C LEU A 142 9.66 11.87 22.99
N GLN A 143 9.40 12.25 21.74
CA GLN A 143 9.12 13.63 21.32
C GLN A 143 7.84 14.17 21.94
N ASN A 144 6.87 13.29 22.18
CA ASN A 144 5.70 13.72 22.90
C ASN A 144 6.02 13.88 24.40
N ARG A 145 6.80 13.00 25.03
CA ARG A 145 7.12 13.13 26.47
C ARG A 145 8.07 14.28 26.80
N LEU A 146 9.13 14.46 26.02
CA LEU A 146 10.25 15.37 26.29
C LEU A 146 10.25 16.57 25.31
N HIS A 147 10.86 17.67 25.74
CA HIS A 147 11.10 18.81 24.85
C HIS A 147 12.34 18.54 23.99
N PHE A 148 12.19 18.48 22.67
CA PHE A 148 13.29 18.17 21.74
C PHE A 148 13.92 19.45 21.20
N PRO A 149 15.23 19.71 21.45
CA PRO A 149 15.93 20.80 20.79
C PRO A 149 16.10 20.50 19.29
N ARG A 150 16.30 21.55 18.48
CA ARG A 150 16.50 21.43 17.02
C ARG A 150 17.62 20.45 16.65
N ALA A 151 18.71 20.43 17.41
CA ALA A 151 19.82 19.49 17.21
C ALA A 151 19.38 18.02 17.35
N ALA A 152 18.48 17.71 18.29
CA ALA A 152 17.94 16.36 18.47
C ALA A 152 17.00 15.98 17.32
N TYR A 153 16.24 16.92 16.75
CA TYR A 153 15.45 16.68 15.53
C TYR A 153 16.34 16.38 14.33
N VAL A 154 17.44 17.13 14.14
CA VAL A 154 18.39 16.86 13.06
C VAL A 154 19.06 15.50 13.24
N GLY A 155 19.53 15.17 14.45
CA GLY A 155 20.15 13.87 14.74
C GLY A 155 19.20 12.69 14.52
N SER A 156 17.96 12.81 15.00
CA SER A 156 16.93 11.76 14.80
C SER A 156 16.53 11.62 13.34
N ALA A 157 16.35 12.72 12.60
CA ALA A 157 16.06 12.67 11.16
C ALA A 157 17.22 12.04 10.36
N SER A 158 18.48 12.36 10.68
CA SER A 158 19.65 11.73 10.05
C SER A 158 19.65 10.22 10.28
N PHE A 159 19.36 9.76 11.49
CA PHE A 159 19.28 8.33 11.78
C PHE A 159 18.11 7.63 11.07
N VAL A 160 16.94 8.29 11.00
CA VAL A 160 15.81 7.82 10.18
C VAL A 160 16.24 7.63 8.72
N MET A 161 16.97 8.59 8.15
CA MET A 161 17.43 8.50 6.75
C MET A 161 18.47 7.39 6.56
N ILE A 162 19.38 7.17 7.53
CA ILE A 162 20.33 6.06 7.49
C ILE A 162 19.59 4.72 7.46
N LEU A 163 18.62 4.52 8.36
CA LEU A 163 17.81 3.29 8.40
C LEU A 163 16.89 3.13 7.17
N PHE A 164 16.44 4.24 6.58
CA PHE A 164 15.65 4.21 5.36
C PHE A 164 16.52 3.78 4.16
N PHE A 165 17.69 4.40 3.98
CA PHE A 165 18.60 4.08 2.88
C PHE A 165 19.35 2.76 3.06
N SER A 166 19.46 2.21 4.27
CA SER A 166 20.08 0.89 4.48
C SER A 166 19.33 -0.24 3.76
N GLN A 167 18.06 -0.04 3.42
CA GLN A 167 17.30 -0.98 2.59
C GLN A 167 17.81 -1.03 1.14
N LEU A 168 18.26 0.11 0.60
CA LEU A 168 18.94 0.13 -0.69
C LEU A 168 20.30 -0.58 -0.59
N ALA A 169 21.01 -0.47 0.53
CA ALA A 169 22.27 -1.18 0.74
C ALA A 169 22.07 -2.70 0.69
N VAL A 170 21.01 -3.23 1.29
CA VAL A 170 20.63 -4.67 1.20
C VAL A 170 20.43 -5.10 -0.26
N ILE A 171 19.79 -4.27 -1.07
CA ILE A 171 19.54 -4.56 -2.49
C ILE A 171 20.85 -4.50 -3.30
N ILE A 172 21.70 -3.51 -3.05
CA ILE A 172 22.99 -3.35 -3.74
C ILE A 172 23.92 -4.51 -3.39
N GLU A 173 23.96 -4.94 -2.12
CA GLU A 173 24.73 -6.09 -1.68
C GLU A 173 24.29 -7.36 -2.42
N GLU A 174 22.98 -7.58 -2.55
CA GLU A 174 22.45 -8.74 -3.26
C GLU A 174 22.76 -8.69 -4.75
N GLU A 175 22.58 -7.55 -5.42
CA GLU A 175 22.92 -7.37 -6.83
C GLU A 175 24.42 -7.63 -7.08
N PHE A 176 25.27 -7.17 -6.16
CA PHE A 176 26.70 -7.43 -6.20
C PHE A 176 27.02 -8.93 -6.03
N ASN A 177 26.34 -9.62 -5.12
CA ASN A 177 26.49 -11.06 -4.92
C ASN A 177 26.06 -11.85 -6.17
N VAL A 178 24.91 -11.52 -6.75
CA VAL A 178 24.41 -12.13 -8.00
C VAL A 178 25.38 -11.89 -9.15
N TRP A 179 25.89 -10.67 -9.29
CA TRP A 179 26.90 -10.33 -10.30
C TRP A 179 28.19 -11.13 -10.10
N LYS A 180 28.66 -11.28 -8.86
CA LYS A 180 29.84 -12.07 -8.52
C LYS A 180 29.65 -13.55 -8.84
N SER A 181 28.49 -14.14 -8.51
CA SER A 181 28.16 -15.53 -8.82
C SER A 181 28.17 -15.79 -10.32
N LYS A 182 27.50 -14.93 -11.12
CA LYS A 182 27.52 -15.03 -12.59
C LYS A 182 28.92 -14.92 -13.17
N ARG A 183 29.77 -14.07 -12.59
CA ARG A 183 31.16 -13.92 -13.01
C ARG A 183 32.02 -15.15 -12.64
N GLN A 184 31.73 -15.81 -11.52
CA GLN A 184 32.38 -17.08 -11.15
C GLN A 184 31.95 -18.23 -12.06
N GLU A 185 30.67 -18.31 -12.44
CA GLU A 185 30.17 -19.30 -13.41
C GLU A 185 30.81 -19.12 -14.79
N LEU A 186 30.95 -17.87 -15.25
CA LEU A 186 31.62 -17.58 -16.52
C LEU A 186 33.12 -17.92 -16.50
N ASN A 187 33.76 -17.80 -15.34
CA ASN A 187 35.20 -18.09 -15.18
C ASN A 187 35.51 -19.58 -14.95
N ASN A 188 34.51 -20.44 -14.68
CA ASN A 188 34.68 -21.89 -14.47
C ASN A 188 33.89 -22.72 -15.51
N PRO A 189 34.36 -22.85 -16.76
CA PRO A 189 33.63 -23.54 -17.84
C PRO A 189 33.59 -25.09 -17.74
N ILE A 190 33.94 -25.73 -16.61
CA ILE A 190 34.26 -27.18 -16.59
C ILE A 190 33.05 -28.13 -16.38
N GLN A 191 31.83 -27.66 -16.12
CA GLN A 191 30.69 -28.57 -15.82
C GLN A 191 29.61 -28.64 -16.92
N LEU A 192 29.99 -28.57 -18.21
CA LEU A 192 29.07 -28.81 -19.34
C LEU A 192 29.62 -29.77 -20.41
N LYS A 193 30.67 -30.54 -20.09
CA LYS A 193 31.35 -31.43 -21.04
C LYS A 193 31.38 -32.92 -20.63
N ILE A 194 30.38 -33.41 -19.87
CA ILE A 194 30.25 -34.84 -19.55
C ILE A 194 28.78 -35.29 -19.57
N VAL A 195 28.04 -35.04 -20.67
CA VAL A 195 26.84 -35.84 -21.05
C VAL A 195 26.76 -36.00 -22.58
N SER A 196 27.87 -35.86 -23.29
CA SER A 196 27.94 -36.06 -24.75
C SER A 196 28.97 -37.13 -25.10
N GLU A 197 28.78 -38.32 -24.54
CA GLU A 197 29.32 -39.56 -25.10
C GLU A 197 28.18 -40.58 -25.08
N LEU A 198 27.49 -40.69 -26.21
CA LEU A 198 26.66 -41.85 -26.53
C LEU A 198 27.52 -42.77 -27.42
N PRO A 199 27.62 -44.07 -27.13
CA PRO A 199 28.31 -45.03 -27.99
C PRO A 199 27.52 -45.29 -29.28
N ASN A 200 28.24 -45.54 -30.37
CA ASN A 200 27.73 -45.80 -31.73
C ASN A 200 26.53 -46.78 -31.80
N PRO A 201 25.58 -46.59 -32.74
CA PRO A 201 24.53 -47.56 -33.01
C PRO A 201 25.00 -48.70 -33.93
N PRO A 202 24.51 -49.95 -33.75
CA PRO A 202 24.66 -51.05 -34.71
C PRO A 202 23.64 -50.95 -35.88
N PRO A 203 23.78 -51.76 -36.95
CA PRO A 203 23.16 -51.52 -38.25
C PRO A 203 21.65 -51.81 -38.28
N VAL A 204 20.98 -51.12 -39.20
CA VAL A 204 19.54 -51.17 -39.49
C VAL A 204 19.16 -52.51 -40.15
N GLU A 205 18.22 -53.24 -39.54
CA GLU A 205 17.40 -54.25 -40.22
C GLU A 205 15.99 -53.68 -40.42
N ASP A 206 15.53 -53.73 -41.67
CA ASP A 206 14.21 -53.30 -42.10
C ASP A 206 13.11 -54.16 -41.48
N THR A 207 12.12 -53.56 -40.82
CA THR A 207 10.82 -54.21 -40.63
C THR A 207 9.68 -53.19 -40.64
N GLU A 208 8.62 -53.59 -41.33
CA GLU A 208 7.47 -52.84 -41.82
C GLU A 208 6.70 -52.02 -40.77
N ILE A 209 6.28 -50.82 -41.17
CA ILE A 209 5.38 -49.93 -40.43
C ILE A 209 3.94 -50.17 -40.92
N GLU A 210 3.08 -50.74 -40.08
CA GLU A 210 1.62 -50.56 -40.18
C GLU A 210 1.19 -49.31 -39.39
N PRO A 211 0.19 -48.52 -39.87
CA PRO A 211 -0.14 -47.23 -39.29
C PRO A 211 -1.11 -47.33 -38.11
N ARG A 212 -0.73 -46.75 -36.95
CA ARG A 212 -1.64 -46.43 -35.84
C ARG A 212 -2.01 -44.93 -35.87
N PRO A 213 -3.23 -44.56 -35.45
CA PRO A 213 -3.86 -43.31 -35.87
C PRO A 213 -3.26 -42.09 -35.18
N THR A 214 -3.18 -41.02 -35.97
CA THR A 214 -2.75 -39.67 -35.65
C THR A 214 -3.49 -39.14 -34.42
N ARG A 215 -2.77 -38.98 -33.31
CA ARG A 215 -3.22 -38.19 -32.17
C ARG A 215 -3.00 -36.73 -32.56
N GLY A 216 -4.10 -36.07 -32.92
CA GLY A 216 -4.11 -34.72 -33.48
C GLY A 216 -3.32 -33.72 -32.66
N ASP A 217 -2.74 -32.79 -33.40
CA ASP A 217 -2.13 -31.56 -32.95
C ASP A 217 -2.98 -30.90 -31.86
N GLN A 218 -2.48 -30.89 -30.62
CA GLN A 218 -2.93 -29.92 -29.64
C GLN A 218 -2.34 -28.57 -30.03
N GLU A 219 -3.03 -27.89 -30.94
CA GLU A 219 -2.94 -26.44 -31.07
C GLU A 219 -3.10 -25.83 -29.67
N LYS A 220 -2.09 -25.08 -29.24
CA LYS A 220 -2.25 -24.11 -28.16
C LYS A 220 -3.36 -23.15 -28.60
N HIS A 221 -4.57 -23.35 -28.11
CA HIS A 221 -5.61 -22.34 -28.15
C HIS A 221 -5.13 -21.11 -27.35
N GLU A 222 -4.44 -20.19 -28.02
CA GLU A 222 -4.42 -18.79 -27.60
C GLU A 222 -5.86 -18.30 -27.67
N LYS A 223 -6.50 -18.16 -26.50
CA LYS A 223 -7.82 -17.54 -26.40
C LYS A 223 -7.77 -16.17 -27.11
N PRO A 224 -8.73 -15.84 -27.98
CA PRO A 224 -8.70 -14.58 -28.72
C PRO A 224 -8.64 -13.41 -27.75
N PRO A 225 -7.96 -12.30 -28.11
CA PRO A 225 -7.87 -11.13 -27.26
C PRO A 225 -9.28 -10.67 -26.91
N VAL A 226 -9.60 -10.63 -25.62
CA VAL A 226 -10.90 -10.20 -25.10
C VAL A 226 -11.28 -8.87 -25.77
N SER A 227 -12.23 -8.94 -26.69
CA SER A 227 -12.74 -7.77 -27.40
C SER A 227 -13.30 -6.80 -26.36
N TRP A 228 -12.99 -5.52 -26.52
CA TRP A 228 -13.47 -4.46 -25.62
C TRP A 228 -15.01 -4.34 -25.60
N TRP A 229 -15.68 -4.95 -26.60
CA TRP A 229 -17.14 -5.08 -26.73
C TRP A 229 -17.72 -6.42 -26.22
N SER A 230 -16.93 -7.22 -25.52
CA SER A 230 -17.43 -8.44 -24.89
C SER A 230 -18.59 -8.12 -23.94
N ASN A 231 -19.61 -8.98 -23.96
CA ASN A 231 -20.86 -8.75 -23.23
C ASN A 231 -20.54 -8.51 -21.73
N PRO A 232 -20.87 -7.34 -21.16
CA PRO A 232 -20.44 -6.96 -19.81
C PRO A 232 -21.00 -7.87 -18.72
N PHE A 233 -22.10 -8.57 -19.02
CA PHE A 233 -22.80 -9.48 -18.11
C PHE A 233 -22.38 -10.95 -18.24
N LYS A 234 -21.38 -11.27 -19.08
CA LYS A 234 -20.80 -12.61 -19.16
C LYS A 234 -19.36 -12.56 -18.64
N PRO A 235 -19.16 -12.63 -17.31
CA PRO A 235 -17.83 -12.56 -16.73
C PRO A 235 -17.01 -13.80 -17.10
N PRO A 236 -15.69 -13.66 -17.32
CA PRO A 236 -14.79 -14.80 -17.47
C PRO A 236 -14.60 -15.52 -16.12
N GLU A 237 -13.91 -16.66 -16.12
CA GLU A 237 -13.64 -17.40 -14.88
C GLU A 237 -12.76 -16.58 -13.93
N ARG A 238 -12.90 -16.80 -12.61
CA ARG A 238 -12.10 -16.08 -11.60
C ARG A 238 -10.61 -16.33 -11.84
N GLY A 239 -9.82 -15.26 -11.87
CA GLY A 239 -8.38 -15.31 -12.15
C GLY A 239 -8.02 -15.18 -13.63
N GLU A 240 -8.98 -15.22 -14.55
CA GLU A 240 -8.77 -14.79 -15.93
C GLU A 240 -8.77 -13.25 -16.03
N ASP A 241 -8.28 -12.73 -17.14
CA ASP A 241 -8.25 -11.28 -17.37
C ASP A 241 -9.65 -10.74 -17.68
N TYR A 242 -10.22 -9.97 -16.75
CA TYR A 242 -11.48 -9.27 -16.95
C TYR A 242 -11.28 -8.01 -17.80
N ASN A 243 -12.24 -7.69 -18.67
CA ASN A 243 -12.37 -6.33 -19.20
C ASN A 243 -12.89 -5.39 -18.09
N ILE A 244 -12.59 -4.09 -18.19
CA ILE A 244 -12.96 -3.08 -17.19
C ILE A 244 -14.48 -3.06 -16.94
N LEU A 245 -15.29 -3.08 -18.01
CA LEU A 245 -16.75 -3.09 -17.89
C LEU A 245 -17.26 -4.38 -17.25
N GLN A 246 -16.72 -5.54 -17.62
CA GLN A 246 -17.08 -6.82 -17.01
C GLN A 246 -16.76 -6.84 -15.51
N ALA A 247 -15.60 -6.31 -15.12
CA ALA A 247 -15.22 -6.24 -13.72
C ALA A 247 -16.15 -5.31 -12.93
N ILE A 248 -16.49 -4.12 -13.46
CA ILE A 248 -17.39 -3.16 -12.78
C ILE A 248 -18.76 -3.80 -12.46
N PHE A 249 -19.33 -4.55 -13.40
CA PHE A 249 -20.64 -5.18 -13.23
C PHE A 249 -20.58 -6.60 -12.63
N SER A 250 -19.38 -7.08 -12.28
CA SER A 250 -19.24 -8.38 -11.61
C SER A 250 -19.72 -8.31 -10.16
N ILE A 251 -20.35 -9.39 -9.71
CA ILE A 251 -20.79 -9.54 -8.31
C ILE A 251 -19.58 -9.43 -7.36
N ASP A 252 -18.44 -10.03 -7.75
CA ASP A 252 -17.22 -10.02 -6.95
C ASP A 252 -16.70 -8.58 -6.72
N MET A 253 -16.72 -7.73 -7.75
CA MET A 253 -16.29 -6.33 -7.60
C MET A 253 -17.28 -5.53 -6.78
N ILE A 254 -18.58 -5.72 -6.98
CA ILE A 254 -19.62 -5.01 -6.21
C ILE A 254 -19.51 -5.35 -4.72
N ILE A 255 -19.33 -6.63 -4.38
CA ILE A 255 -19.11 -7.07 -3.00
C ILE A 255 -17.85 -6.43 -2.45
N LEU A 256 -16.73 -6.54 -3.16
CA LEU A 256 -15.45 -6.01 -2.69
C LEU A 256 -15.47 -4.48 -2.53
N PHE A 257 -16.12 -3.78 -3.45
CA PHE A 257 -16.32 -2.33 -3.40
C PHE A 257 -17.16 -1.95 -2.18
N THR A 258 -18.28 -2.64 -1.95
CA THR A 258 -19.15 -2.43 -0.78
C THR A 258 -18.40 -2.67 0.53
N VAL A 259 -17.69 -3.80 0.63
CA VAL A 259 -16.87 -4.14 1.79
C VAL A 259 -15.78 -3.09 2.03
N THR A 260 -15.15 -2.59 0.97
CA THR A 260 -14.13 -1.53 1.05
C THR A 260 -14.75 -0.21 1.51
N THR A 261 -15.92 0.17 0.98
CA THR A 261 -16.65 1.38 1.38
C THR A 261 -16.94 1.40 2.88
N PHE A 262 -17.48 0.32 3.44
CA PHE A 262 -17.83 0.30 4.87
C PHE A 262 -16.66 -0.07 5.78
N GLY A 263 -15.77 -0.97 5.36
CA GLY A 263 -14.60 -1.39 6.14
C GLY A 263 -13.52 -0.31 6.23
N VAL A 264 -13.03 0.15 5.07
CA VAL A 264 -12.00 1.20 5.01
C VAL A 264 -12.62 2.53 5.40
N GLY A 265 -13.84 2.83 4.92
CA GLY A 265 -14.54 4.06 5.31
C GLY A 265 -14.82 4.16 6.80
N GLY A 266 -15.22 3.07 7.47
CA GLY A 266 -15.49 3.05 8.91
C GLY A 266 -14.22 3.28 9.74
N THR A 267 -13.17 2.51 9.45
CA THR A 267 -11.87 2.69 10.13
C THR A 267 -11.25 4.07 9.87
N LEU A 268 -11.36 4.60 8.65
CA LEU A 268 -10.92 5.96 8.31
C LEU A 268 -11.72 7.02 9.07
N THR A 269 -13.04 6.85 9.17
CA THR A 269 -13.90 7.77 9.95
C THR A 269 -13.48 7.84 11.41
N ALA A 270 -13.14 6.70 12.02
CA ALA A 270 -12.64 6.66 13.40
C ALA A 270 -11.26 7.33 13.55
N ILE A 271 -10.37 7.17 12.55
CA ILE A 271 -9.05 7.82 12.52
C ILE A 271 -9.19 9.34 12.40
N ASP A 272 -9.99 9.83 11.44
CA ASP A 272 -10.17 11.26 11.18
C ASP A 272 -10.79 11.99 12.38
N ASN A 273 -11.64 11.30 13.14
CA ASN A 273 -12.32 11.86 14.31
C ASN A 273 -11.64 11.54 15.64
N LEU A 274 -10.52 10.80 15.65
CA LEU A 274 -9.87 10.34 16.88
C LEU A 274 -9.53 11.49 17.84
N GLY A 275 -9.16 12.64 17.29
CA GLY A 275 -8.89 13.85 18.06
C GLY A 275 -10.11 14.36 18.83
N GLN A 276 -11.27 14.41 18.16
CA GLN A 276 -12.52 14.86 18.76
C GLN A 276 -13.06 13.83 19.75
N ILE A 277 -13.03 12.54 19.39
CA ILE A 277 -13.42 11.43 20.26
C ILE A 277 -12.59 11.48 21.55
N GLY A 278 -11.27 11.59 21.44
CA GLY A 278 -10.39 11.65 22.60
C GLY A 278 -10.68 12.84 23.52
N LYS A 279 -10.95 14.02 22.93
CA LYS A 279 -11.31 15.20 23.72
C LYS A 279 -12.64 15.02 24.45
N SER A 280 -13.64 14.43 23.78
CA SER A 280 -14.96 14.17 24.39
C SER A 280 -14.92 13.15 25.53
N LEU A 281 -14.01 12.17 25.45
CA LEU A 281 -13.77 11.17 26.49
C LEU A 281 -12.85 11.67 27.61
N GLY A 282 -12.44 12.94 27.59
CA GLY A 282 -11.63 13.55 28.66
C GLY A 282 -10.13 13.22 28.60
N TYR A 283 -9.60 12.74 27.47
CA TYR A 283 -8.17 12.46 27.35
C TYR A 283 -7.35 13.77 27.26
N PRO A 284 -6.15 13.81 27.85
CA PRO A 284 -5.23 14.94 27.66
C PRO A 284 -4.82 15.10 26.19
N SER A 285 -4.76 16.34 25.69
CA SER A 285 -4.35 16.65 24.30
C SER A 285 -3.02 15.98 23.92
N LYS A 286 -2.09 15.90 24.88
CA LYS A 286 -0.79 15.25 24.71
C LYS A 286 -0.91 13.75 24.41
N SER A 287 -1.83 13.05 25.06
CA SER A 287 -2.09 11.63 24.79
C SER A 287 -2.76 11.44 23.43
N ILE A 288 -3.73 12.29 23.10
CA ILE A 288 -4.43 12.28 21.81
C ILE A 288 -3.44 12.45 20.66
N THR A 289 -2.54 13.42 20.73
CA THR A 289 -1.48 13.63 19.72
C THR A 289 -0.60 12.40 19.56
N THR A 290 -0.31 11.67 20.65
CA THR A 290 0.44 10.41 20.57
C THR A 290 -0.34 9.35 19.81
N PHE A 291 -1.62 9.17 20.14
CA PHE A 291 -2.47 8.17 19.50
C PHE A 291 -2.57 8.43 18.00
N VAL A 292 -2.87 9.67 17.60
CA VAL A 292 -2.92 10.10 16.20
C VAL A 292 -1.59 9.85 15.49
N SER A 293 -0.47 10.18 16.13
CA SER A 293 0.86 9.99 15.52
C SER A 293 1.23 8.51 15.38
N LEU A 294 0.82 7.66 16.32
CA LEU A 294 1.12 6.22 16.28
C LEU A 294 0.26 5.46 15.26
N ILE A 295 -0.86 6.01 14.79
CA ILE A 295 -1.69 5.38 13.74
C ILE A 295 -0.87 5.05 12.49
N SER A 296 0.10 5.89 12.09
CA SER A 296 0.95 5.60 10.93
C SER A 296 1.81 4.35 11.12
N ILE A 297 2.28 4.10 12.36
CA ILE A 297 3.05 2.89 12.72
C ILE A 297 2.15 1.67 12.71
N TRP A 298 0.96 1.76 13.32
CA TRP A 298 -0.01 0.65 13.31
C TRP A 298 -0.50 0.33 11.90
N ASN A 299 -0.71 1.35 11.08
CA ASN A 299 -1.04 1.21 9.66
C ASN A 299 0.05 0.47 8.90
N TYR A 300 1.31 0.86 9.09
CA TYR A 300 2.46 0.15 8.53
C TYR A 300 2.46 -1.33 8.95
N LEU A 301 2.36 -1.60 10.25
CA LEU A 301 2.36 -2.96 10.79
C LEU A 301 1.21 -3.80 10.21
N GLY A 302 0.01 -3.23 10.11
CA GLY A 302 -1.15 -3.87 9.48
C GLY A 302 -0.89 -4.24 8.02
N LYS A 303 -0.32 -3.33 7.24
CA LYS A 303 -0.03 -3.57 5.83
C LYS A 303 1.01 -4.67 5.62
N VAL A 304 2.09 -4.61 6.38
CA VAL A 304 3.16 -5.61 6.28
C VAL A 304 2.69 -6.96 6.80
N ALA A 305 2.05 -7.00 7.98
CA ALA A 305 1.54 -8.24 8.56
C ALA A 305 0.54 -8.93 7.64
N SER A 306 -0.46 -8.20 7.11
CA SER A 306 -1.45 -8.76 6.19
C SER A 306 -0.84 -9.21 4.87
N GLY A 307 0.13 -8.47 4.32
CA GLY A 307 0.81 -8.83 3.07
C GLY A 307 1.57 -10.16 3.20
N PHE A 308 2.39 -10.31 4.24
CA PHE A 308 3.13 -11.56 4.48
C PHE A 308 2.21 -12.70 4.94
N ALA A 309 1.32 -12.45 5.90
CA ALA A 309 0.43 -13.48 6.41
C ALA A 309 -0.49 -14.02 5.31
N SER A 310 -0.95 -13.17 4.38
CA SER A 310 -1.82 -13.62 3.30
C SER A 310 -1.10 -14.47 2.27
N GLU A 311 0.19 -14.25 2.03
CA GLU A 311 0.98 -15.15 1.20
C GLU A 311 1.21 -16.49 1.91
N ILE A 312 1.66 -16.45 3.16
CA ILE A 312 1.95 -17.67 3.95
C ILE A 312 0.69 -18.53 4.10
N PHE A 313 -0.46 -17.91 4.42
CA PHE A 313 -1.70 -18.64 4.61
C PHE A 313 -2.29 -19.18 3.30
N LEU A 314 -2.14 -18.44 2.19
CA LEU A 314 -2.55 -18.91 0.88
C LEU A 314 -1.67 -20.08 0.40
N GLU A 315 -0.35 -19.98 0.57
CA GLU A 315 0.59 -21.01 0.10
C GLU A 315 0.47 -22.29 0.94
N LYS A 316 0.58 -22.17 2.28
CA LYS A 316 0.68 -23.28 3.21
C LYS A 316 -0.66 -23.92 3.59
N TYR A 317 -1.71 -23.12 3.76
CA TYR A 317 -3.01 -23.59 4.26
C TYR A 317 -4.14 -23.45 3.25
N LYS A 318 -3.86 -22.96 2.03
CA LYS A 318 -4.87 -22.63 0.99
C LYS A 318 -6.00 -21.75 1.53
N PHE A 319 -5.68 -20.92 2.52
CA PHE A 319 -6.66 -20.06 3.17
C PHE A 319 -6.96 -18.86 2.25
N PRO A 320 -8.22 -18.62 1.88
CA PRO A 320 -8.56 -17.60 0.89
C PRO A 320 -8.43 -16.18 1.47
N ARG A 321 -7.80 -15.27 0.72
CA ARG A 321 -7.61 -13.87 1.15
C ARG A 321 -8.90 -13.13 1.50
N PRO A 322 -10.06 -13.35 0.84
CA PRO A 322 -11.33 -12.76 1.26
C PRO A 322 -11.73 -13.13 2.70
N LEU A 323 -11.47 -14.37 3.16
CA LEU A 323 -11.74 -14.74 4.56
C LEU A 323 -10.81 -14.00 5.52
N MET A 324 -9.55 -13.78 5.14
CA MET A 324 -8.64 -12.95 5.94
C MET A 324 -9.15 -11.52 6.06
N LEU A 325 -9.67 -10.96 4.96
CA LEU A 325 -10.29 -9.64 4.97
C LEU A 325 -11.49 -9.60 5.93
N SER A 326 -12.34 -10.62 5.91
CA SER A 326 -13.45 -10.76 6.88
C SER A 326 -12.96 -10.80 8.32
N LEU A 327 -11.89 -11.54 8.63
CA LEU A 327 -11.30 -11.58 9.98
C LEU A 327 -10.75 -10.22 10.41
N VAL A 328 -10.10 -9.50 9.50
CA VAL A 328 -9.61 -8.12 9.76
C VAL A 328 -10.78 -7.17 10.01
N LEU A 329 -11.91 -7.33 9.31
CA LEU A 329 -13.10 -6.50 9.53
C LEU A 329 -13.74 -6.78 10.88
N LEU A 330 -13.86 -8.05 11.28
CA LEU A 330 -14.33 -8.45 12.60
C LEU A 330 -13.43 -7.91 13.72
N LEU A 331 -12.11 -7.95 13.52
CA LEU A 331 -11.17 -7.31 14.43
C LEU A 331 -11.37 -5.79 14.47
N SER A 332 -11.70 -5.15 13.35
CA SER A 332 -11.97 -3.71 13.33
C SER A 332 -13.23 -3.34 14.10
N CYS A 333 -14.25 -4.22 14.13
CA CYS A 333 -15.46 -4.04 14.94
C CYS A 333 -15.14 -3.97 16.44
N THR A 334 -14.19 -4.76 16.95
CA THR A 334 -13.82 -4.69 18.38
C THR A 334 -13.21 -3.33 18.73
N GLY A 335 -12.40 -2.75 17.84
CA GLY A 335 -11.88 -1.39 17.99
C GLY A 335 -12.98 -0.33 18.04
N HIS A 336 -14.03 -0.46 17.22
CA HIS A 336 -15.18 0.45 17.24
C HIS A 336 -16.02 0.28 18.52
N LEU A 337 -16.25 -0.96 18.96
CA LEU A 337 -16.96 -1.24 20.21
C LEU A 337 -16.23 -0.68 21.43
N LEU A 338 -14.90 -0.80 21.47
CA LEU A 338 -14.10 -0.23 22.56
C LEU A 338 -14.19 1.30 22.63
N ILE A 339 -14.32 1.98 21.48
CA ILE A 339 -14.62 3.42 21.44
C ILE A 339 -16.02 3.69 21.96
N ALA A 340 -17.01 2.93 21.49
CA ALA A 340 -18.42 3.13 21.85
C ALA A 340 -18.68 2.93 23.35
N PHE A 341 -18.02 1.96 24.00
CA PHE A 341 -18.18 1.72 25.43
C PHE A 341 -17.41 2.71 26.33
N GLY A 342 -16.46 3.48 25.80
CA GLY A 342 -15.78 4.55 26.53
C GLY A 342 -15.06 4.14 27.83
N VAL A 343 -14.64 2.88 27.95
CA VAL A 343 -13.94 2.36 29.15
C VAL A 343 -12.60 3.11 29.35
N PRO A 344 -12.17 3.39 30.60
CA PRO A 344 -10.90 4.07 30.84
C PRO A 344 -9.72 3.41 30.11
N ASN A 345 -8.89 4.22 29.46
CA ASN A 345 -7.75 3.78 28.63
C ASN A 345 -8.09 2.94 27.37
N SER A 346 -9.38 2.71 27.06
CA SER A 346 -9.77 1.94 25.86
C SER A 346 -9.34 2.62 24.57
N LEU A 347 -9.31 3.96 24.53
CA LEU A 347 -8.99 4.72 23.32
C LEU A 347 -7.60 4.42 22.76
N TYR A 348 -6.61 4.17 23.62
CA TYR A 348 -5.28 3.76 23.17
C TYR A 348 -5.36 2.41 22.45
N LEU A 349 -5.97 1.41 23.09
CA LEU A 349 -6.15 0.08 22.51
C LEU A 349 -6.97 0.13 21.22
N SER A 350 -8.04 0.92 21.19
CA SER A 350 -8.83 1.16 19.98
C SER A 350 -8.01 1.76 18.85
N SER A 351 -7.15 2.75 19.14
CA SER A 351 -6.29 3.38 18.14
C SER A 351 -5.29 2.39 17.53
N VAL A 352 -4.77 1.46 18.34
CA VAL A 352 -3.88 0.37 17.89
C VAL A 352 -4.64 -0.56 16.95
N ILE A 353 -5.79 -1.07 17.39
CA ILE A 353 -6.61 -2.03 16.62
C ILE A 353 -7.09 -1.40 15.31
N ILE A 354 -7.65 -0.19 15.36
CA ILE A 354 -8.18 0.50 14.17
C ILE A 354 -7.05 0.86 13.21
N GLY A 355 -5.92 1.38 13.71
CA GLY A 355 -4.76 1.70 12.87
C GLY A 355 -4.21 0.45 12.16
N PHE A 356 -4.08 -0.66 12.88
CA PHE A 356 -3.67 -1.95 12.32
C PHE A 356 -4.67 -2.46 11.27
N CYS A 357 -5.96 -2.47 11.59
CA CYS A 357 -7.00 -2.96 10.68
C CYS A 357 -7.10 -2.11 9.40
N PHE A 358 -7.05 -0.78 9.53
CA PHE A 358 -7.02 0.14 8.38
C PHE A 358 -5.83 -0.14 7.47
N GLY A 359 -4.65 -0.43 8.05
CA GLY A 359 -3.48 -0.88 7.30
C GLY A 359 -3.71 -2.23 6.61
N ALA A 360 -4.18 -3.22 7.36
CA ALA A 360 -4.31 -4.60 6.91
C ALA A 360 -5.30 -4.82 5.75
N GLN A 361 -6.33 -3.98 5.65
CA GLN A 361 -7.33 -4.09 4.58
C GLN A 361 -6.72 -3.82 3.19
N TRP A 362 -5.81 -2.86 3.05
CA TRP A 362 -5.33 -2.42 1.73
C TRP A 362 -4.55 -3.48 0.93
N PRO A 363 -3.53 -4.17 1.49
CA PRO A 363 -2.83 -5.23 0.77
C PRO A 363 -3.75 -6.39 0.42
N LEU A 364 -4.68 -6.76 1.31
CA LEU A 364 -5.67 -7.80 1.06
C LEU A 364 -6.58 -7.42 -0.12
N ILE A 365 -7.15 -6.22 -0.12
CA ILE A 365 -8.02 -5.74 -1.21
C ILE A 365 -7.26 -5.77 -2.54
N PHE A 366 -6.03 -5.24 -2.59
CA PHE A 366 -5.24 -5.22 -3.82
C PHE A 366 -4.85 -6.61 -4.31
N ALA A 367 -4.45 -7.50 -3.39
CA ALA A 367 -4.16 -8.89 -3.73
C ALA A 367 -5.41 -9.61 -4.27
N ILE A 368 -6.57 -9.45 -3.61
CA ILE A 368 -7.85 -10.03 -4.03
C ILE A 368 -8.23 -9.52 -5.43
N ILE A 369 -8.11 -8.22 -5.71
CA ILE A 369 -8.40 -7.68 -7.06
C ILE A 369 -7.48 -8.31 -8.12
N SER A 370 -6.20 -8.49 -7.79
CA SER A 370 -5.25 -9.12 -8.71
C SER A 370 -5.53 -10.61 -8.94
N GLU A 371 -6.11 -11.30 -7.96
CA GLU A 371 -6.44 -12.73 -8.03
C GLU A 371 -7.79 -12.99 -8.70
N LEU A 372 -8.76 -12.09 -8.56
CA LEU A 372 -10.09 -12.27 -9.13
C LEU A 372 -10.19 -11.81 -10.58
N PHE A 373 -9.52 -10.70 -10.94
CA PHE A 373 -9.75 -10.01 -12.21
C PHE A 373 -8.56 -10.02 -13.18
N GLY A 374 -7.48 -10.72 -12.82
CA GLY A 374 -6.26 -10.81 -13.63
C GLY A 374 -5.39 -9.55 -13.60
N LEU A 375 -4.35 -9.54 -14.43
CA LEU A 375 -3.28 -8.52 -14.41
C LEU A 375 -3.33 -7.56 -15.61
N LYS A 376 -4.13 -7.84 -16.65
CA LYS A 376 -4.20 -7.01 -17.87
C LYS A 376 -4.67 -5.58 -17.59
N TYR A 377 -5.81 -5.42 -16.91
CA TYR A 377 -6.39 -4.12 -16.53
C TYR A 377 -6.29 -3.82 -15.03
N TYR A 378 -5.45 -4.56 -14.31
CA TYR A 378 -5.30 -4.47 -12.86
C TYR A 378 -5.14 -3.03 -12.36
N SER A 379 -4.37 -2.21 -13.07
CA SER A 379 -4.14 -0.79 -12.76
C SER A 379 -5.43 0.00 -12.53
N THR A 380 -6.40 -0.22 -13.42
CA THR A 380 -7.68 0.48 -13.43
C THR A 380 -8.59 -0.12 -12.37
N LEU A 381 -8.62 -1.45 -12.27
CA LEU A 381 -9.50 -2.18 -11.36
C LEU A 381 -9.14 -1.95 -9.89
N TYR A 382 -7.85 -1.96 -9.53
CA TYR A 382 -7.46 -1.70 -8.15
C TYR A 382 -7.67 -0.22 -7.79
N THR A 383 -7.49 0.71 -8.74
CA THR A 383 -7.76 2.14 -8.53
C THR A 383 -9.26 2.37 -8.32
N LEU A 384 -10.10 1.70 -9.11
CA LEU A 384 -11.56 1.68 -8.94
C LEU A 384 -11.95 1.13 -7.56
N GLY A 385 -11.40 -0.02 -7.17
CA GLY A 385 -11.61 -0.59 -5.84
C GLY A 385 -11.17 0.35 -4.72
N GLY A 386 -10.04 1.04 -4.89
CA GLY A 386 -9.60 2.09 -3.95
C GLY A 386 -10.50 3.31 -3.91
N GLY A 387 -11.20 3.63 -5.00
CA GLY A 387 -12.22 4.68 -5.08
C GLY A 387 -13.42 4.47 -4.14
N ALA A 388 -13.62 3.24 -3.66
CA ALA A 388 -14.61 2.94 -2.62
C ALA A 388 -14.31 3.66 -1.29
N SER A 389 -13.04 3.94 -0.99
CA SER A 389 -12.63 4.57 0.28
C SER A 389 -13.11 6.03 0.39
N PRO A 390 -12.90 6.92 -0.60
CA PRO A 390 -13.49 8.26 -0.59
C PRO A 390 -15.01 8.26 -0.47
N LEU A 391 -15.70 7.34 -1.16
CA LEU A 391 -17.16 7.20 -1.05
C LEU A 391 -17.57 6.83 0.38
N GLY A 392 -16.89 5.86 0.99
CA GLY A 392 -17.11 5.45 2.37
C GLY A 392 -16.85 6.58 3.36
N ALA A 393 -15.76 7.32 3.18
CA ALA A 393 -15.44 8.48 4.00
C ALA A 393 -16.52 9.57 3.88
N TYR A 394 -17.02 9.86 2.69
CA TYR A 394 -18.09 10.85 2.53
C TYR A 394 -19.39 10.43 3.24
N ILE A 395 -19.82 9.17 3.07
CA ILE A 395 -21.04 8.66 3.70
C ILE A 395 -20.89 8.62 5.23
N LEU A 396 -19.82 8.00 5.73
CA LEU A 396 -19.67 7.71 7.15
C LEU A 396 -19.12 8.91 7.94
N ASN A 397 -18.12 9.62 7.40
CA ASN A 397 -17.50 10.74 8.08
C ASN A 397 -18.35 12.02 7.94
N VAL A 398 -18.68 12.43 6.71
CA VAL A 398 -19.40 13.71 6.49
C VAL A 398 -20.89 13.58 6.79
N ARG A 399 -21.58 12.62 6.16
CA ARG A 399 -23.05 12.56 6.21
C ARG A 399 -23.59 11.98 7.52
N ILE A 400 -22.89 11.02 8.12
CA ILE A 400 -23.33 10.37 9.36
C ILE A 400 -22.66 11.03 10.57
N THR A 401 -21.34 10.90 10.70
CA THR A 401 -20.61 11.35 11.92
C THR A 401 -20.68 12.86 12.08
N GLY A 402 -20.38 13.63 11.03
CA GLY A 402 -20.45 15.09 11.05
C GLY A 402 -21.84 15.61 11.42
N TYR A 403 -22.89 15.05 10.82
CA TYR A 403 -24.27 15.43 11.17
C TYR A 403 -24.62 15.14 12.64
N LEU A 404 -24.22 13.97 13.16
CA LEU A 404 -24.48 13.60 14.56
C LEU A 404 -23.70 14.50 15.53
N TYR A 405 -22.44 14.82 15.21
CA TYR A 405 -21.60 15.70 16.01
C TYR A 405 -22.14 17.12 16.02
N ASP A 406 -22.51 17.67 14.87
CA ASP A 406 -23.11 19.00 14.76
C ASP A 406 -24.43 19.10 15.53
N LYS A 407 -25.25 18.03 15.47
CA LYS A 407 -26.52 17.96 16.22
C LYS A 407 -26.28 18.00 17.73
N GLU A 408 -25.27 17.30 18.23
CA GLU A 408 -24.95 17.27 19.65
C GLU A 408 -24.29 18.57 20.11
N ALA A 409 -23.36 19.13 19.32
CA ALA A 409 -22.75 20.43 19.59
C ALA A 409 -23.82 21.54 19.73
N LYS A 410 -24.82 21.56 18.84
CA LYS A 410 -25.95 22.52 18.94
C LYS A 410 -26.76 22.37 20.22
N LYS A 411 -26.96 21.14 20.72
CA LYS A 411 -27.65 20.92 22.00
C LYS A 411 -26.83 21.45 23.16
N GLN A 412 -25.53 21.18 23.18
CA GLN A 412 -24.63 21.64 24.24
C GLN A 412 -24.57 23.18 24.28
N MET A 413 -24.42 23.83 23.12
CA MET A 413 -24.48 25.29 22.99
C MET A 413 -25.81 25.88 23.50
N ALA A 414 -26.93 25.22 23.21
CA ALA A 414 -28.23 25.66 23.70
C ALA A 414 -28.36 25.56 25.24
N VAL A 415 -27.71 24.58 25.87
CA VAL A 415 -27.68 24.41 27.33
C VAL A 415 -26.76 25.44 28.00
N GLU A 416 -25.63 25.78 27.35
CA GLU A 416 -24.65 26.75 27.87
C GLU A 416 -25.04 28.22 27.63
N GLY A 417 -26.14 28.49 26.90
CA GLY A 417 -26.63 29.85 26.62
C GLY A 417 -25.79 30.62 25.59
N THR A 418 -24.79 29.98 24.98
CA THR A 418 -23.94 30.51 23.92
C THR A 418 -24.57 30.19 22.57
N ARG A 419 -25.44 31.08 22.09
CA ARG A 419 -26.14 30.94 20.81
C ARG A 419 -25.28 31.29 19.60
#